data_AF-A0A9D4AFB2-F1
#
_entry.id   AF-A0A9D4AFB2-F1
#
_cell.length_a   1.000
_cell.length_b   1.000
_cell.length_c   1.000
_cell.angle_alpha   90.00
_cell.angle_beta   90.00
_cell.angle_gamma   90.00
#
_symmetry.space_group_name_H-M   'P 1'
#
loop_
_entity.id
_entity.type
_entity.pdbx_description
1 polymer ?
#
loop_
_entity_poly.entity_id
_entity_poly.type
_entity_poly.pdbx_seq_one_letter_code
_entity_poly.pdbx_strand_id
1 'polypeptide(L)'
;MADIGAQTPFFYIFRERELVYDLFEAATGMRMMHNYFRIGGVAADLPYGWIDKCLDFCDYFLTGIVEYQKLITRYVHNDVMLAFGTPEKQILIEPIFAQWIQSAHGKTSYGFDVLLSSTNGPAFNAGRSIWLPGWLNAVNENSNSLFLTIGPGDFLVHHAIALGLHTTTLILVKGALDARGSKLMPDKKDFGYSFPCDGPGRGGTCDISAWDAFYLAVFSTT
;
A
#
# COMPACT_ATOMS: atom_id res chain seq x y z
N MET A 1 13.38 9.03 4.50
CA MET A 1 11.95 9.29 4.30
C MET A 1 11.67 8.94 2.85
N ALA A 2 11.30 7.69 2.59
CA ALA A 2 11.02 7.24 1.23
C ALA A 2 9.75 7.92 0.74
N ASP A 3 9.77 8.41 -0.51
CA ASP A 3 8.70 9.20 -1.05
C ASP A 3 7.42 8.36 -1.22
N ILE A 4 6.33 8.89 -0.68
CA ILE A 4 5.04 8.24 -0.37
C ILE A 4 4.27 7.85 -1.65
N GLY A 5 4.66 8.40 -2.80
CA GLY A 5 4.14 8.07 -4.12
C GLY A 5 4.76 6.83 -4.79
N ALA A 6 5.93 6.37 -4.34
CA ALA A 6 6.58 5.17 -4.88
C ALA A 6 5.88 3.87 -4.43
N GLN A 7 4.88 3.97 -3.55
CA GLN A 7 4.27 2.81 -2.92
C GLN A 7 3.26 2.10 -3.82
N THR A 8 2.54 2.76 -4.73
CA THR A 8 1.56 2.07 -5.60
C THR A 8 2.19 1.04 -6.54
N PRO A 9 3.29 1.35 -7.27
CA PRO A 9 4.02 0.32 -8.00
C PRO A 9 4.61 -0.74 -7.07
N PHE A 10 4.86 -0.45 -5.79
CA PHE A 10 5.29 -1.44 -4.79
C PHE A 10 4.27 -2.59 -4.60
N PHE A 11 2.96 -2.36 -4.78
CA PHE A 11 1.92 -3.41 -4.67
C PHE A 11 1.83 -4.28 -5.88
N TYR A 12 1.98 -3.66 -7.04
CA TYR A 12 2.11 -4.43 -8.25
C TYR A 12 3.37 -5.28 -8.17
N ILE A 13 4.52 -4.69 -7.82
CA ILE A 13 5.80 -5.38 -7.58
C ILE A 13 5.66 -6.50 -6.54
N PHE A 14 4.77 -6.42 -5.54
CA PHE A 14 4.53 -7.56 -4.64
C PHE A 14 3.97 -8.80 -5.36
N ARG A 15 3.17 -8.61 -6.41
CA ARG A 15 2.71 -9.70 -7.28
C ARG A 15 3.85 -10.31 -8.09
N GLU A 16 4.73 -9.50 -8.68
CA GLU A 16 5.90 -10.02 -9.41
C GLU A 16 6.92 -10.64 -8.45
N ARG A 17 7.11 -10.03 -7.27
CA ARG A 17 7.96 -10.56 -6.20
C ARG A 17 7.48 -11.94 -5.76
N GLU A 18 6.18 -12.17 -5.74
CA GLU A 18 5.60 -13.49 -5.46
C GLU A 18 5.93 -14.49 -6.56
N LEU A 19 5.84 -14.12 -7.83
CA LEU A 19 6.25 -14.99 -8.96
C LEU A 19 7.76 -15.28 -8.94
N VAL A 20 8.56 -14.28 -8.57
CA VAL A 20 10.01 -14.43 -8.36
C VAL A 20 10.29 -15.37 -7.17
N TYR A 21 9.49 -15.29 -6.11
CA TYR A 21 9.59 -16.25 -5.01
C TYR A 21 9.13 -17.64 -5.39
N ASP A 22 8.13 -17.81 -6.26
CA ASP A 22 7.78 -19.12 -6.77
C ASP A 22 8.93 -19.73 -7.60
N LEU A 23 9.66 -18.89 -8.36
CA LEU A 23 10.87 -19.28 -9.10
C LEU A 23 12.01 -19.68 -8.16
N PHE A 24 12.27 -18.88 -7.12
CA PHE A 24 13.32 -19.18 -6.14
C PHE A 24 12.95 -20.34 -5.20
N GLU A 25 11.68 -20.49 -4.86
CA GLU A 25 11.13 -21.64 -4.13
C GLU A 25 11.27 -22.91 -4.97
N ALA A 26 11.02 -22.83 -6.28
CA ALA A 26 11.29 -23.95 -7.19
C ALA A 26 12.78 -24.30 -7.26
N ALA A 27 13.68 -23.32 -7.31
CA ALA A 27 15.13 -23.55 -7.42
C ALA A 27 15.78 -24.04 -6.11
N THR A 28 15.32 -23.54 -4.97
CA THR A 28 16.04 -23.68 -3.69
C THR A 28 15.23 -24.39 -2.62
N GLY A 29 13.94 -24.61 -2.88
CA GLY A 29 12.94 -25.02 -1.90
C GLY A 29 12.51 -23.89 -0.96
N MET A 30 13.24 -22.77 -0.92
CA MET A 30 13.12 -21.72 0.09
C MET A 30 12.49 -20.47 -0.46
N ARG A 31 11.79 -19.72 0.41
CA ARG A 31 11.00 -18.56 -0.02
C ARG A 31 11.59 -17.18 0.33
N MET A 32 12.36 -17.07 1.40
CA MET A 32 12.98 -15.78 1.80
C MET A 32 14.49 -15.86 1.99
N MET A 33 15.01 -16.96 2.53
CA MET A 33 16.45 -17.15 2.82
C MET A 33 17.04 -18.21 1.89
N HIS A 34 17.39 -17.80 0.68
CA HIS A 34 17.90 -18.68 -0.37
C HIS A 34 19.39 -19.00 -0.16
N ASN A 35 19.71 -20.08 0.57
CA ASN A 35 21.09 -20.59 0.70
C ASN A 35 21.52 -21.42 -0.54
N TYR A 36 21.30 -20.84 -1.73
CA TYR A 36 21.63 -21.45 -3.03
C TYR A 36 23.03 -21.08 -3.48
N PHE A 37 23.43 -19.83 -3.30
CA PHE A 37 24.77 -19.35 -3.61
C PHE A 37 25.70 -19.63 -2.44
N ARG A 38 26.74 -20.43 -2.68
CA ARG A 38 27.76 -20.78 -1.69
C ARG A 38 29.13 -20.38 -2.22
N ILE A 39 30.09 -20.15 -1.33
CA ILE A 39 31.48 -19.87 -1.73
C ILE A 39 31.98 -21.10 -2.52
N GLY A 40 32.24 -20.91 -3.82
CA GLY A 40 32.64 -21.98 -4.73
C GLY A 40 31.57 -22.47 -5.73
N GLY A 41 30.34 -21.97 -5.69
CA GLY A 41 29.33 -22.28 -6.72
C GLY A 41 27.89 -22.28 -6.23
N VAL A 42 27.08 -23.15 -6.82
CA VAL A 42 25.66 -23.33 -6.47
C VAL A 42 25.47 -24.60 -5.65
N ALA A 43 24.50 -24.58 -4.74
CA ALA A 43 24.23 -25.69 -3.82
C ALA A 43 23.66 -26.95 -4.52
N ALA A 44 22.95 -26.78 -5.63
CA ALA A 44 22.36 -27.84 -6.44
C ALA A 44 22.11 -27.34 -7.86
N ASP A 45 21.94 -28.26 -8.82
CA ASP A 45 21.49 -27.93 -10.17
C ASP A 45 20.01 -27.51 -10.20
N LEU A 46 19.65 -26.69 -11.17
CA LEU A 46 18.27 -26.22 -11.38
C LEU A 46 17.35 -27.38 -11.77
N PRO A 47 16.09 -27.41 -11.29
CA PRO A 47 15.15 -28.46 -11.64
C PRO A 47 14.74 -28.41 -13.12
N TYR A 48 14.33 -29.56 -13.66
CA TYR A 48 13.89 -29.67 -15.05
C TYR A 48 12.71 -28.73 -15.34
N GLY A 49 12.79 -27.96 -16.44
CA GLY A 49 11.77 -26.97 -16.82
C GLY A 49 11.82 -25.65 -16.04
N TRP A 50 12.82 -25.43 -15.19
CA TRP A 50 12.99 -24.15 -14.48
C TRP A 50 13.38 -23.00 -15.41
N ILE A 51 14.24 -23.28 -16.40
CA ILE A 51 14.71 -22.29 -17.37
C ILE A 51 13.54 -21.76 -18.20
N ASP A 52 12.64 -22.64 -18.65
CA ASP A 52 11.45 -22.25 -19.42
C ASP A 52 10.52 -21.34 -18.60
N LYS A 53 10.30 -21.66 -17.32
CA LYS A 53 9.52 -20.79 -16.41
C LYS A 53 10.18 -19.45 -16.15
N CYS A 54 11.51 -19.41 -16.10
CA CYS A 54 12.27 -18.16 -15.93
C CYS A 54 12.14 -17.28 -17.18
N LEU A 55 12.17 -17.87 -18.37
CA LEU A 55 11.94 -17.18 -19.64
C LEU A 55 10.52 -16.64 -19.74
N ASP A 56 9.51 -17.45 -19.40
CA ASP A 56 8.10 -17.01 -19.35
C ASP A 56 7.90 -15.84 -18.38
N PHE A 57 8.57 -15.86 -17.23
CA PHE A 57 8.55 -14.74 -16.30
C PHE A 57 9.23 -13.50 -16.88
N CYS A 58 10.38 -13.64 -17.54
CA CYS A 58 11.06 -12.52 -18.19
C CYS A 58 10.19 -11.84 -19.25
N ASP A 59 9.47 -12.60 -20.07
CA ASP A 59 8.56 -12.07 -21.09
C ASP A 59 7.34 -11.36 -20.47
N TYR A 60 6.77 -11.94 -19.41
CA TYR A 60 5.72 -11.29 -18.61
C TYR A 60 6.21 -10.00 -17.94
N PHE A 61 7.38 -10.04 -17.31
CA PHE A 61 7.96 -8.93 -16.57
C PHE A 61 8.34 -7.75 -17.49
N LEU A 62 8.80 -8.01 -18.70
CA LEU A 62 9.05 -6.99 -19.72
C LEU A 62 7.79 -6.17 -20.05
N THR A 63 6.63 -6.81 -20.07
CA THR A 63 5.35 -6.12 -20.28
C THR A 63 4.96 -5.30 -19.05
N GLY A 64 5.16 -5.86 -17.85
CA GLY A 64 4.94 -5.18 -16.57
C GLY A 64 5.85 -3.95 -16.39
N ILE A 65 7.11 -4.02 -16.84
CA ILE A 65 8.06 -2.89 -16.82
C ILE A 65 7.49 -1.68 -17.56
N VAL A 66 6.79 -1.84 -18.68
CA VAL A 66 6.21 -0.71 -19.43
C VAL A 66 5.05 -0.05 -18.66
N GLU A 67 4.25 -0.83 -17.92
CA GLU A 67 3.21 -0.32 -17.04
C GLU A 67 3.78 0.35 -15.78
N TYR A 68 4.80 -0.25 -15.15
CA TYR A 68 5.53 0.36 -14.04
C TYR A 68 6.23 1.62 -14.46
N GLN A 69 6.83 1.63 -15.65
CA GLN A 69 7.40 2.82 -16.23
C GLN A 69 6.32 3.90 -16.34
N LYS A 70 5.09 3.64 -16.81
CA LYS A 70 4.02 4.64 -16.83
C LYS A 70 3.57 5.13 -15.44
N LEU A 71 3.50 4.24 -14.45
CA LEU A 71 3.06 4.57 -13.09
C LEU A 71 4.13 5.34 -12.29
N ILE A 72 5.37 4.84 -12.30
CA ILE A 72 6.54 5.51 -11.73
C ILE A 72 6.82 6.81 -12.47
N THR A 73 6.55 6.84 -13.79
CA THR A 73 6.62 8.08 -14.56
C THR A 73 5.73 9.12 -13.92
N ARG A 74 4.55 8.91 -13.31
CA ARG A 74 3.81 10.05 -12.72
C ARG A 74 4.53 10.78 -11.58
N TYR A 75 5.27 10.08 -10.73
CA TYR A 75 5.97 10.67 -9.58
C TYR A 75 7.36 11.17 -9.98
N VAL A 76 8.11 10.35 -10.72
CA VAL A 76 9.38 10.77 -11.33
C VAL A 76 9.13 11.91 -12.33
N HIS A 77 8.02 11.95 -13.05
CA HIS A 77 7.61 13.07 -13.91
C HIS A 77 7.31 14.30 -13.09
N ASN A 78 6.62 14.23 -11.96
CA ASN A 78 6.38 15.43 -11.17
C ASN A 78 7.69 16.03 -10.64
N ASP A 79 8.63 15.18 -10.20
CA ASP A 79 9.98 15.61 -9.77
C ASP A 79 10.88 16.04 -10.93
N VAL A 80 10.83 15.35 -12.06
CA VAL A 80 11.60 15.65 -13.27
C VAL A 80 11.07 16.90 -13.96
N MET A 81 9.75 17.12 -13.96
CA MET A 81 9.13 18.35 -14.47
C MET A 81 9.43 19.54 -13.55
N LEU A 82 9.52 19.34 -12.23
CA LEU A 82 10.05 20.34 -11.30
C LEU A 82 11.53 20.62 -11.56
N ALA A 83 12.35 19.58 -11.72
CA ALA A 83 13.78 19.69 -11.97
C ALA A 83 14.10 20.33 -13.34
N PHE A 84 13.26 20.12 -14.36
CA PHE A 84 13.34 20.77 -15.66
C PHE A 84 12.70 22.16 -15.71
N GLY A 85 12.16 22.66 -14.59
CA GLY A 85 11.58 24.00 -14.50
C GLY A 85 10.24 24.17 -15.24
N THR A 86 9.54 23.07 -15.51
CA THR A 86 8.20 23.05 -16.16
C THR A 86 7.13 22.49 -15.21
N PRO A 87 6.82 23.15 -14.08
CA PRO A 87 5.87 22.66 -13.09
C PRO A 87 4.43 22.52 -13.63
N GLU A 88 4.08 23.22 -14.71
CA GLU A 88 2.76 23.17 -15.35
C GLU A 88 2.41 21.82 -15.98
N LYS A 89 3.39 20.94 -16.18
CA LYS A 89 3.18 19.60 -16.74
C LYS A 89 2.87 18.54 -15.68
N GLN A 90 2.84 18.91 -14.40
CA GLN A 90 2.54 17.97 -13.33
C GLN A 90 1.12 17.42 -13.43
N ILE A 91 0.95 16.14 -13.13
CA ILE A 91 -0.37 15.52 -13.05
C ILE A 91 -0.87 15.67 -11.62
N LEU A 92 -1.70 16.69 -11.41
CA LEU A 92 -2.32 17.01 -10.13
C LEU A 92 -3.77 16.51 -10.15
N ILE A 93 -4.09 15.58 -9.26
CA ILE A 93 -5.44 15.02 -9.13
C ILE A 93 -6.10 15.66 -7.91
N GLU A 94 -7.21 16.36 -8.12
CA GLU A 94 -7.96 16.96 -7.02
C GLU A 94 -8.81 15.91 -6.28
N PRO A 95 -8.83 15.94 -4.94
CA PRO A 95 -9.67 15.06 -4.13
C PRO A 95 -11.12 15.55 -4.09
N ILE A 96 -11.81 15.50 -5.23
CA ILE A 96 -13.18 16.02 -5.42
C ILE A 96 -14.15 15.42 -4.38
N PHE A 97 -14.01 14.14 -4.06
CA PHE A 97 -14.87 13.49 -3.06
C PHE A 97 -14.69 14.08 -1.66
N ALA A 98 -13.45 14.34 -1.24
CA ALA A 98 -13.18 14.95 0.06
C ALA A 98 -13.64 16.42 0.11
N GLN A 99 -13.43 17.17 -0.97
CA GLN A 99 -13.91 18.55 -1.11
C GLN A 99 -15.44 18.62 -1.07
N TRP A 100 -16.12 17.66 -1.73
CA TRP A 100 -17.58 17.54 -1.69
C TRP A 100 -18.09 17.28 -0.27
N ILE A 101 -17.45 16.40 0.51
CA ILE A 101 -17.80 16.17 1.92
C ILE A 101 -17.61 17.46 2.74
N GLN A 102 -16.51 18.19 2.55
CA GLN A 102 -16.28 19.45 3.25
C GLN A 102 -17.35 20.49 2.91
N SER A 103 -17.78 20.56 1.64
CA SER A 103 -18.88 21.44 1.24
C SER A 103 -20.25 20.97 1.75
N ALA A 104 -20.51 19.66 1.78
CA ALA A 104 -21.70 19.11 2.41
C ALA A 104 -21.82 19.49 3.89
N HIS A 105 -20.67 19.68 4.58
CA HIS A 105 -20.59 20.18 5.95
C HIS A 105 -20.63 21.71 6.08
N GLY A 106 -20.78 22.46 4.99
CA GLY A 106 -20.95 23.92 5.02
C GLY A 106 -19.69 24.74 4.71
N LYS A 107 -18.61 24.11 4.22
CA LYS A 107 -17.44 24.83 3.73
C LYS A 107 -17.70 25.40 2.34
N THR A 108 -17.64 26.72 2.21
CA THR A 108 -18.00 27.43 0.96
C THR A 108 -16.82 27.62 -0.01
N SER A 109 -15.58 27.33 0.40
CA SER A 109 -14.38 27.64 -0.40
C SER A 109 -14.27 26.88 -1.73
N TYR A 110 -14.92 25.72 -1.87
CA TYR A 110 -14.86 24.89 -3.08
C TYR A 110 -15.99 25.14 -4.08
N GLY A 111 -16.97 25.99 -3.74
CA GLY A 111 -18.06 26.36 -4.65
C GLY A 111 -19.09 25.26 -4.94
N PHE A 112 -19.13 24.17 -4.17
CA PHE A 112 -20.21 23.19 -4.25
C PHE A 112 -21.39 23.64 -3.37
N ASP A 113 -22.54 23.94 -3.98
CA ASP A 113 -23.79 24.30 -3.29
C ASP A 113 -24.59 23.04 -2.89
N VAL A 114 -24.05 22.26 -1.95
CA VAL A 114 -24.60 20.96 -1.54
C VAL A 114 -24.89 20.95 -0.03
N LEU A 115 -26.10 20.50 0.33
CA LEU A 115 -26.54 20.33 1.72
C LEU A 115 -26.38 21.59 2.58
N LEU A 116 -25.39 21.63 3.50
CA LEU A 116 -25.22 22.71 4.46
C LEU A 116 -24.50 23.94 3.88
N SER A 117 -23.82 23.83 2.73
CA SER A 117 -23.30 25.02 2.04
C SER A 117 -24.39 25.80 1.31
N SER A 118 -25.50 25.14 0.95
CA SER A 118 -26.66 25.79 0.34
C SER A 118 -27.60 26.37 1.40
N THR A 119 -27.79 27.68 1.36
CA THR A 119 -28.68 28.41 2.28
C THR A 119 -30.17 28.07 2.12
N ASN A 120 -30.54 27.44 1.00
CA ASN A 120 -31.90 27.02 0.69
C ASN A 120 -32.16 25.52 0.97
N GLY A 121 -31.14 24.78 1.38
CA GLY A 121 -31.23 23.34 1.61
C GLY A 121 -32.15 22.98 2.79
N PRO A 122 -32.93 21.88 2.71
CA PRO A 122 -33.72 21.38 3.85
C PRO A 122 -32.85 21.13 5.10
N ALA A 123 -31.62 20.63 4.90
CA ALA A 123 -30.65 20.40 5.98
C ALA A 123 -30.20 21.71 6.66
N PHE A 124 -29.96 22.76 5.86
CA PHE A 124 -29.60 24.07 6.38
C PHE A 124 -30.76 24.68 7.19
N ASN A 125 -31.97 24.61 6.65
CA ASN A 125 -33.16 25.16 7.30
C ASN A 125 -33.50 24.45 8.62
N ALA A 126 -33.27 23.13 8.71
CA ALA A 126 -33.50 22.37 9.93
C ALA A 126 -32.51 22.72 11.06
N GLY A 127 -31.25 23.02 10.73
CA GLY A 127 -30.19 23.31 11.72
C GLY A 127 -30.04 24.78 12.13
N ARG A 128 -30.68 25.70 11.40
CA ARG A 128 -30.40 27.15 11.43
C ARG A 128 -30.50 27.82 12.80
N SER A 129 -31.33 27.31 13.70
CA SER A 129 -31.68 28.00 14.96
C SER A 129 -30.82 27.60 16.18
N ILE A 130 -30.06 26.50 16.12
CA ILE A 130 -29.38 25.94 17.31
C ILE A 130 -27.87 25.96 17.15
N TRP A 131 -27.32 25.04 16.35
CA TRP A 131 -25.86 24.81 16.28
C TRP A 131 -25.25 25.29 14.97
N LEU A 132 -26.04 25.41 13.91
CA LEU A 132 -25.56 25.64 12.55
C LEU A 132 -24.83 26.98 12.37
N PRO A 133 -25.28 28.12 12.93
CA PRO A 133 -24.56 29.40 12.76
C PRO A 133 -23.15 29.37 13.38
N GLY A 134 -23.01 28.80 14.58
CA GLY A 134 -21.70 28.65 15.22
C GLY A 134 -20.79 27.68 14.47
N TRP A 135 -21.36 26.58 13.97
CA TRP A 135 -20.66 25.60 13.14
C TRP A 135 -20.13 26.21 11.83
N LEU A 136 -20.98 26.93 11.09
CA LEU A 136 -20.59 27.55 9.81
C LEU A 136 -19.52 28.62 10.00
N ASN A 137 -19.57 29.37 11.10
CA ASN A 137 -18.52 30.33 11.44
C ASN A 137 -17.20 29.60 11.68
N ALA A 138 -17.21 28.49 12.41
CA ALA A 138 -15.99 27.70 12.65
C ALA A 138 -15.46 27.03 11.37
N VAL A 139 -16.31 26.41 10.55
CA VAL A 139 -15.86 25.67 9.35
C VAL A 139 -15.27 26.59 8.27
N ASN A 140 -15.74 27.84 8.19
CA ASN A 140 -15.25 28.81 7.20
C ASN A 140 -14.12 29.70 7.76
N GLU A 141 -13.70 29.49 9.01
CA GLU A 141 -12.60 30.22 9.61
C GLU A 141 -11.25 29.54 9.30
N ASN A 142 -10.38 30.22 8.56
CA ASN A 142 -9.09 29.68 8.11
C ASN A 142 -7.99 29.61 9.19
N SER A 143 -8.26 30.12 10.39
CA SER A 143 -7.29 30.16 11.50
C SER A 143 -7.30 28.89 12.35
N ASN A 144 -8.33 28.05 12.21
CA ASN A 144 -8.49 26.82 12.97
C ASN A 144 -8.10 25.58 12.13
N SER A 145 -8.07 24.42 12.79
CA SER A 145 -7.79 23.13 12.14
C SER A 145 -9.06 22.40 11.69
N LEU A 146 -10.24 23.03 11.77
CA LEU A 146 -11.51 22.41 11.46
C LEU A 146 -11.70 22.35 9.94
N PHE A 147 -11.63 21.15 9.37
CA PHE A 147 -11.68 20.92 7.92
C PHE A 147 -10.71 21.80 7.13
N LEU A 148 -9.40 21.58 7.30
CA LEU A 148 -8.36 22.24 6.52
C LEU A 148 -8.63 22.13 5.00
N THR A 149 -8.18 23.13 4.24
CA THR A 149 -8.29 23.10 2.77
C THR A 149 -7.45 21.97 2.20
N ILE A 150 -8.06 21.10 1.39
CA ILE A 150 -7.44 19.89 0.85
C ILE A 150 -7.11 20.11 -0.62
N GLY A 151 -5.88 19.78 -1.01
CA GLY A 151 -5.38 19.84 -2.38
C GLY A 151 -4.91 18.48 -2.93
N PRO A 152 -4.28 18.51 -4.12
CA PRO A 152 -3.74 17.31 -4.76
C PRO A 152 -2.65 16.59 -3.95
N GLY A 153 -1.85 17.32 -3.15
CA GLY A 153 -0.84 16.71 -2.28
C GLY A 153 -1.47 15.82 -1.19
N ASP A 154 -2.57 16.27 -0.60
CA ASP A 154 -3.29 15.51 0.41
C ASP A 154 -3.93 14.24 -0.16
N PHE A 155 -4.41 14.28 -1.40
CA PHE A 155 -4.93 13.11 -2.10
C PHE A 155 -3.89 11.98 -2.13
N LEU A 156 -2.63 12.31 -2.45
CA LEU A 156 -1.54 11.34 -2.54
C LEU A 156 -1.20 10.76 -1.17
N VAL A 157 -1.11 11.61 -0.15
CA VAL A 157 -0.82 11.17 1.23
C VAL A 157 -1.91 10.24 1.76
N HIS A 158 -3.19 10.56 1.53
CA HIS A 158 -4.29 9.69 1.97
C HIS A 158 -4.29 8.33 1.26
N HIS A 159 -3.90 8.27 -0.01
CA HIS A 159 -3.76 6.99 -0.72
C HIS A 159 -2.64 6.13 -0.13
N ALA A 160 -1.51 6.73 0.24
CA ALA A 160 -0.43 5.99 0.89
C ALA A 160 -0.75 5.56 2.32
N ILE A 161 -1.52 6.37 3.07
CA ILE A 161 -2.04 5.93 4.38
C ILE A 161 -2.96 4.72 4.20
N ALA A 162 -3.90 4.80 3.24
CA ALA A 162 -4.77 3.67 2.93
C ALA A 162 -3.95 2.43 2.59
N LEU A 163 -2.87 2.61 1.84
CA LEU A 163 -2.00 1.54 1.41
C LEU A 163 -1.26 0.85 2.55
N GLY A 164 -0.68 1.64 3.48
CA GLY A 164 -0.08 1.14 4.72
C GLY A 164 -1.09 0.43 5.63
N LEU A 165 -2.33 0.91 5.68
CA LEU A 165 -3.40 0.23 6.42
C LEU A 165 -3.76 -1.13 5.79
N HIS A 166 -3.85 -1.21 4.46
CA HIS A 166 -4.17 -2.46 3.76
C HIS A 166 -3.05 -3.49 3.90
N THR A 167 -1.77 -3.11 3.79
CA THR A 167 -0.65 -4.04 4.03
C THR A 167 -0.61 -4.54 5.45
N THR A 168 -0.73 -3.65 6.42
CA THR A 168 -0.71 -4.02 7.84
C THR A 168 -1.85 -4.99 8.15
N THR A 169 -3.05 -4.70 7.63
CA THR A 169 -4.22 -5.58 7.79
C THR A 169 -3.98 -6.92 7.12
N LEU A 170 -3.44 -6.96 5.90
CA LEU A 170 -3.14 -8.20 5.18
C LEU A 170 -2.15 -9.07 5.98
N ILE A 171 -1.08 -8.48 6.51
CA ILE A 171 -0.06 -9.20 7.29
C ILE A 171 -0.69 -9.81 8.55
N LEU A 172 -1.45 -9.02 9.30
CA LEU A 172 -2.10 -9.49 10.53
C LEU A 172 -3.16 -10.56 10.26
N VAL A 173 -4.01 -10.34 9.26
CA VAL A 173 -5.06 -11.29 8.89
C VAL A 173 -4.46 -12.60 8.40
N LYS A 174 -3.45 -12.55 7.53
CA LYS A 174 -2.76 -13.76 7.05
C LYS A 174 -2.06 -14.48 8.20
N GLY A 175 -1.37 -13.75 9.09
CA GLY A 175 -0.74 -14.32 10.28
C GLY A 175 -1.73 -15.05 11.19
N ALA A 176 -2.92 -14.46 11.39
CA ALA A 176 -3.99 -15.07 12.19
C ALA A 176 -4.64 -16.28 11.51
N LEU A 177 -4.92 -16.21 10.20
CA LEU A 177 -5.55 -17.32 9.46
C LEU A 177 -4.63 -18.54 9.36
N ASP A 178 -3.33 -18.32 9.14
CA ASP A 178 -2.32 -19.38 9.02
C ASP A 178 -1.70 -19.80 10.36
N ALA A 179 -2.23 -19.30 11.50
CA ALA A 179 -1.68 -19.58 12.82
C ALA A 179 -1.83 -21.06 13.22
N ARG A 180 -2.91 -21.72 12.78
CA ARG A 180 -3.16 -23.13 13.13
C ARG A 180 -2.41 -24.11 12.24
N GLY A 181 -2.04 -23.68 11.04
CA GLY A 181 -1.36 -24.51 10.05
C GLY A 181 -1.42 -23.86 8.68
N SER A 182 -0.38 -24.08 7.88
CA SER A 182 -0.33 -23.71 6.47
C SER A 182 0.07 -24.93 5.63
N LYS A 183 0.05 -24.80 4.30
CA LYS A 183 0.55 -25.89 3.43
C LYS A 183 2.02 -26.23 3.72
N LEU A 184 2.83 -25.24 4.10
CA LEU A 184 4.24 -25.41 4.40
C LEU A 184 4.47 -26.09 5.75
N MET A 185 3.69 -25.72 6.77
CA MET A 185 3.74 -26.28 8.13
C MET A 185 2.31 -26.57 8.63
N PRO A 186 1.75 -27.76 8.35
CA PRO A 186 0.36 -28.09 8.69
C PRO A 186 0.08 -28.20 10.19
N ASP A 187 1.10 -28.53 10.96
CA ASP A 187 1.12 -28.79 12.40
C ASP A 187 1.53 -27.58 13.24
N LYS A 188 1.46 -26.37 12.67
CA LYS A 188 1.87 -25.12 13.35
C LYS A 188 1.20 -24.91 14.71
N LYS A 189 -0.06 -25.32 14.85
CA LYS A 189 -0.80 -25.26 16.12
C LYS A 189 -0.08 -25.95 17.29
N ASP A 190 0.74 -26.97 17.02
CA ASP A 190 1.36 -27.80 18.05
C ASP A 190 2.62 -27.13 18.64
N PHE A 191 3.16 -26.12 17.94
CA PHE A 191 4.33 -25.33 18.35
C PHE A 191 3.97 -24.04 19.11
N GLY A 192 2.69 -23.65 19.10
CA GLY A 192 2.20 -22.47 19.80
C GLY A 192 2.32 -21.15 19.02
N TYR A 193 2.12 -20.02 19.70
CA TYR A 193 2.02 -18.70 19.07
C TYR A 193 3.36 -18.12 18.62
N SER A 194 4.43 -18.35 19.41
CA SER A 194 5.77 -17.81 19.18
C SER A 194 6.79 -18.94 19.22
N PHE A 195 7.51 -19.13 18.11
CA PHE A 195 8.58 -20.10 17.97
C PHE A 195 9.50 -19.64 16.81
N PRO A 196 10.81 -19.94 16.84
CA PRO A 196 11.78 -19.34 15.91
C PRO A 196 11.68 -19.87 14.47
N CYS A 197 11.51 -21.18 14.30
CA CYS A 197 11.32 -21.86 13.01
C CYS A 197 11.03 -23.36 13.24
N ASP A 198 10.65 -24.07 12.18
CA ASP A 198 10.61 -25.55 12.06
C ASP A 198 11.85 -26.05 11.28
N GLY A 199 13.03 -25.50 11.60
CA GLY A 199 14.31 -25.86 11.02
C GLY A 199 14.53 -25.44 9.54
N PRO A 200 15.68 -25.82 8.96
CA PRO A 200 16.05 -25.47 7.58
C PRO A 200 15.42 -26.40 6.53
N GLY A 201 14.70 -27.44 6.95
CA GLY A 201 14.00 -28.36 6.05
C GLY A 201 12.86 -27.67 5.30
N ARG A 202 12.31 -28.32 4.27
CA ARG A 202 11.24 -27.75 3.40
C ARG A 202 11.62 -26.39 2.78
N GLY A 203 12.92 -26.18 2.63
CA GLY A 203 13.51 -24.92 2.22
C GLY A 203 13.37 -23.78 3.22
N GLY A 204 13.45 -24.05 4.52
CA GLY A 204 13.59 -23.00 5.52
C GLY A 204 12.26 -22.38 5.92
N THR A 205 12.02 -22.41 7.22
CA THR A 205 10.78 -21.98 7.87
C THR A 205 11.03 -20.79 8.80
N CYS A 206 11.98 -19.92 8.44
CA CYS A 206 12.22 -18.66 9.16
C CYS A 206 10.97 -17.77 9.12
N ASP A 207 10.71 -17.06 10.21
CA ASP A 207 9.61 -16.10 10.37
C ASP A 207 8.22 -16.69 10.04
N ILE A 208 7.99 -17.96 10.40
CA ILE A 208 6.76 -18.69 10.06
C ILE A 208 5.69 -18.62 11.15
N SER A 209 6.05 -18.22 12.37
CA SER A 209 5.13 -18.19 13.51
C SER A 209 4.13 -17.04 13.39
N ALA A 210 3.01 -17.15 14.11
CA ALA A 210 2.01 -16.08 14.13
C ALA A 210 2.56 -14.81 14.83
N TRP A 211 3.50 -14.98 15.77
CA TRP A 211 4.23 -13.87 16.38
C TRP A 211 5.13 -13.13 15.38
N ASP A 212 5.75 -13.83 14.43
CA ASP A 212 6.59 -13.19 13.42
C ASP A 212 5.76 -12.32 12.46
N ALA A 213 4.53 -12.75 12.15
CA ALA A 213 3.59 -11.92 11.39
C ALA A 213 3.21 -10.64 12.17
N PHE A 214 3.02 -10.73 13.48
CA PHE A 214 2.84 -9.55 14.34
C PHE A 214 4.07 -8.66 14.33
N TYR A 215 5.27 -9.22 14.46
CA TYR A 215 6.54 -8.49 14.40
C TYR A 215 6.69 -7.72 13.08
N LEU A 216 6.41 -8.36 11.94
CA LEU A 216 6.45 -7.73 10.62
C LEU A 216 5.41 -6.60 10.46
N ALA A 217 4.24 -6.76 11.07
CA ALA A 217 3.20 -5.73 11.04
C ALA A 217 3.64 -4.45 11.77
N VAL A 218 4.44 -4.55 12.84
CA VAL A 218 4.95 -3.38 13.59
C VAL A 218 5.81 -2.47 12.70
N PHE A 219 6.64 -3.03 11.82
CA PHE A 219 7.47 -2.24 10.89
C PHE A 219 6.69 -1.67 9.72
N SER A 220 5.51 -2.23 9.42
CA SER A 220 4.67 -1.76 8.32
C SER A 220 3.82 -0.54 8.70
N THR A 221 3.71 -0.23 10.00
CA THR A 221 2.96 0.91 10.55
C THR A 221 3.78 2.19 10.75
N THR A 222 5.12 2.14 10.61
CA THR A 222 6.04 3.28 10.75
C THR A 222 6.61 3.72 9.42
#